data_AF-A0A943WSH5-F1
#
_entry.id   AF-A0A943WSH5-F1
#
_cell.length_a   1.000
_cell.length_b   1.000
_cell.length_c   1.000
_cell.angle_alpha   90.00
_cell.angle_beta   90.00
_cell.angle_gamma   90.00
#
_symmetry.space_group_name_H-M   'P 1'
#
loop_
_entity.id
_entity.type
_entity.pdbx_description
1 polymer ?
#
loop_
_entity_poly.entity_id
_entity_poly.type
_entity_poly.pdbx_seq_one_letter_code
_entity_poly.pdbx_strand_id
1 'polypeptide(L)'
;MDFLTDWLTDWLKELLIGGIMGNLEGLFDYVNTQVGEIAVQVGTTPAAWNAGVFSLIRQLSETVILPIAGLVLTFVATYELIQMLLEKNNMHEFDVANIYKWMFKTACAIFILSNTFDIVMAVFDVSQTVIAQAGGLIQGSTDITPDMITELETTLEGMDLGPLLGLWLQSS
;
A
#
# COMPACT_ATOMS: atom_id res chain seq x y z
N MET A 1 57.34 -9.43 23.52
CA MET A 1 56.86 -9.09 22.17
C MET A 1 55.35 -9.25 22.06
N ASP A 2 54.71 -10.05 22.93
CA ASP A 2 53.24 -10.10 23.09
C ASP A 2 52.64 -8.76 23.47
N PHE A 3 53.09 -8.12 24.56
CA PHE A 3 52.44 -6.89 25.08
C PHE A 3 52.18 -5.78 24.04
N LEU A 4 53.14 -5.50 23.15
CA LEU A 4 52.96 -4.46 22.12
C LEU A 4 52.06 -4.93 20.96
N THR A 5 52.07 -6.22 20.65
CA THR A 5 51.27 -6.80 19.58
C THR A 5 49.81 -6.94 20.03
N ASP A 6 49.59 -7.35 21.28
CA ASP A 6 48.28 -7.45 21.91
C ASP A 6 47.66 -6.06 22.07
N TRP A 7 48.42 -5.10 22.62
CA TRP A 7 47.97 -3.72 22.76
C TRP A 7 47.57 -3.08 21.42
N LEU A 8 48.36 -3.31 20.36
CA LEU A 8 48.06 -2.80 19.02
C LEU A 8 46.83 -3.48 18.41
N THR A 9 46.64 -4.77 18.68
CA THR A 9 45.49 -5.56 18.20
C THR A 9 44.20 -5.09 18.86
N ASP A 10 44.21 -4.90 20.18
CA ASP A 10 43.03 -4.43 20.92
C ASP A 10 42.65 -3.01 20.51
N TRP A 11 43.63 -2.11 20.39
CA TRP A 11 43.41 -0.75 19.89
C TRP A 11 42.77 -0.74 18.49
N LEU A 12 43.25 -1.60 17.59
CA LEU A 12 42.77 -1.65 16.22
C LEU A 12 41.39 -2.33 16.12
N LYS A 13 41.07 -3.30 17.00
CA LYS A 13 39.71 -3.84 17.16
C LYS A 13 38.72 -2.76 17.59
N GLU A 14 39.02 -2.02 18.67
CA GLU A 14 38.13 -0.95 19.17
C GLU A 14 37.81 0.09 18.09
N LEU A 15 38.83 0.50 17.32
CA LEU A 15 38.65 1.46 16.22
C LEU A 15 37.77 0.90 15.09
N LEU A 16 37.92 -0.37 14.74
CA LEU A 16 37.10 -1.01 13.70
C LEU A 16 35.66 -1.24 14.14
N ILE A 17 35.45 -1.71 15.38
CA ILE A 17 34.13 -1.92 15.95
C ILE A 17 33.38 -0.58 16.00
N GLY A 18 34.01 0.48 16.53
CA GLY A 18 33.41 1.82 16.54
C GLY A 18 33.10 2.36 15.15
N GLY A 19 33.97 2.09 14.17
CA GLY A 19 33.75 2.48 12.76
C GLY A 19 32.61 1.70 12.08
N ILE A 20 32.49 0.40 12.31
CA ILE A 20 31.42 -0.44 11.76
C ILE A 20 30.08 -0.06 12.40
N MET A 21 30.04 0.06 13.73
CA MET A 21 28.83 0.43 14.46
C MET A 21 28.31 1.80 14.02
N GLY A 22 29.19 2.81 13.92
CA GLY A 22 28.79 4.14 13.47
C GLY A 22 28.24 4.18 12.03
N ASN A 23 28.69 3.29 11.15
CA ASN A 23 28.16 3.19 9.78
C ASN A 23 26.82 2.44 9.75
N LEU A 24 26.73 1.31 10.47
CA LEU A 24 25.51 0.52 10.55
C LEU A 24 24.37 1.30 11.23
N GLU A 25 24.64 2.03 12.30
CA GLU A 25 23.67 2.94 12.95
C GLU A 25 23.15 3.99 11.96
N GLY A 26 24.04 4.65 11.22
CA GLY A 26 23.64 5.64 10.20
C GLY A 26 22.79 5.04 9.07
N LEU A 27 23.11 3.82 8.63
CA LEU A 27 22.29 3.09 7.65
C LEU A 27 20.94 2.66 8.23
N PHE A 28 20.90 2.21 9.48
CA PHE A 28 19.65 1.82 10.15
C PHE A 28 18.72 3.02 10.36
N ASP A 29 19.25 4.17 10.78
CA ASP A 29 18.47 5.41 10.90
C ASP A 29 17.90 5.86 9.55
N TYR A 30 18.72 5.79 8.50
CA TYR A 30 18.28 6.11 7.15
C TYR A 30 17.17 5.17 6.67
N VAL A 31 17.33 3.86 6.85
CA VAL A 31 16.33 2.85 6.47
C VAL A 31 15.04 3.03 7.28
N ASN A 32 15.12 3.23 8.59
CA ASN A 32 13.95 3.43 9.45
C ASN A 32 13.18 4.70 9.05
N THR A 33 13.90 5.79 8.75
CA THR A 33 13.31 7.03 8.25
C THR A 33 12.62 6.83 6.90
N GLN A 34 13.29 6.20 5.93
CA GLN A 34 12.73 5.95 4.60
C GLN A 34 11.51 5.02 4.66
N VAL A 35 11.55 3.97 5.48
CA VAL A 35 10.41 3.05 5.66
C VAL A 35 9.23 3.76 6.32
N GLY A 36 9.48 4.62 7.31
CA GLY A 36 8.44 5.48 7.91
C GLY A 36 7.82 6.44 6.88
N GLU A 37 8.64 7.10 6.07
CA GLU A 37 8.17 8.00 5.01
C GLU A 37 7.36 7.26 3.93
N ILE A 38 7.83 6.09 3.49
CA ILE A 38 7.15 5.27 2.49
C ILE A 38 5.80 4.80 3.02
N ALA A 39 5.74 4.33 4.28
CA ALA A 39 4.48 3.91 4.92
C ALA A 39 3.44 5.04 4.91
N VAL A 40 3.86 6.29 5.13
CA VAL A 40 2.99 7.47 5.03
C VAL A 40 2.59 7.75 3.58
N GLN A 41 3.53 7.71 2.63
CA GLN A 41 3.25 7.97 1.22
C GLN A 41 2.26 6.96 0.63
N VAL A 42 2.41 5.66 0.90
CA VAL A 42 1.48 4.64 0.40
C VAL A 42 0.10 4.73 1.05
N GLY A 43 -0.01 5.34 2.23
CA GLY A 43 -1.27 5.60 2.92
C GLY A 43 -2.00 6.86 2.44
N THR A 44 -1.42 7.66 1.53
CA THR A 44 -2.07 8.90 1.08
C THR A 44 -3.27 8.63 0.16
N THR A 45 -4.30 9.48 0.22
CA THR A 45 -5.45 9.36 -0.71
C THR A 45 -4.98 9.71 -2.12
N PRO A 46 -5.59 9.16 -3.19
CA PRO A 46 -5.25 9.53 -4.57
C PRO A 46 -5.32 11.05 -4.83
N ALA A 47 -6.25 11.76 -4.16
CA ALA A 47 -6.39 13.20 -4.24
C ALA A 47 -5.24 13.96 -3.55
N ALA A 48 -4.76 13.47 -2.41
CA ALA A 48 -3.63 14.05 -1.68
C ALA A 48 -2.29 13.72 -2.37
N TRP A 49 -2.18 12.54 -2.98
CA TRP A 49 -0.99 12.09 -3.69
C TRP A 49 -0.73 12.93 -4.96
N ASN A 50 -1.75 13.12 -5.79
CA ASN A 50 -1.65 14.01 -6.95
C ASN A 50 -3.01 14.58 -7.36
N ALA A 51 -3.30 15.81 -6.92
CA ALA A 51 -4.56 16.47 -7.20
C ALA A 51 -4.85 16.64 -8.71
N GLY A 52 -3.82 16.85 -9.54
CA GLY A 52 -3.97 17.04 -10.98
C GLY A 52 -4.40 15.76 -11.71
N VAL A 53 -3.71 14.65 -11.44
CA VAL A 53 -4.06 13.33 -11.98
C VAL A 53 -5.41 12.87 -11.44
N PHE A 54 -5.69 13.09 -10.16
CA PHE A 54 -6.98 12.78 -9.56
C PHE A 54 -8.13 13.54 -10.24
N SER A 55 -7.97 14.85 -10.45
CA SER A 55 -8.96 15.66 -11.14
C SER A 55 -9.18 15.19 -12.58
N LEU A 56 -8.12 14.79 -13.29
CA LEU A 56 -8.23 14.24 -14.64
C LEU A 56 -9.04 12.95 -14.66
N ILE A 57 -8.73 12.00 -13.77
CA ILE A 57 -9.44 10.72 -13.67
C ILE A 57 -10.91 10.95 -13.32
N ARG A 58 -11.19 11.82 -12.35
CA ARG A 58 -12.54 12.19 -11.96
C ARG A 58 -13.31 12.80 -13.12
N GLN A 59 -12.70 13.76 -13.81
CA GLN A 59 -13.31 14.40 -14.97
C GLN A 59 -13.64 13.39 -16.06
N LEU A 60 -12.73 12.46 -16.38
CA LEU A 60 -13.01 11.41 -17.36
C LEU A 60 -14.13 10.48 -16.90
N SER A 61 -14.17 10.13 -15.61
CA SER A 61 -15.23 9.31 -15.04
C SER A 61 -16.60 9.97 -15.19
N GLU A 62 -16.73 11.25 -14.81
CA GLU A 62 -17.99 11.98 -14.83
C GLU A 62 -18.44 12.37 -16.25
N THR A 63 -17.49 12.70 -17.14
CA THR A 63 -17.82 13.26 -18.47
C THR A 63 -17.84 12.26 -19.61
N VAL A 64 -17.11 11.14 -19.49
CA VAL A 64 -16.99 10.15 -20.58
C VAL A 64 -17.55 8.80 -20.14
N ILE A 65 -17.12 8.29 -18.99
CA ILE A 65 -17.47 6.93 -18.57
C ILE A 65 -18.95 6.86 -18.16
N LEU A 66 -19.41 7.81 -17.34
CA LEU A 66 -20.78 7.84 -16.83
C LEU A 66 -21.83 7.94 -17.97
N PRO A 67 -21.70 8.83 -18.96
CA PRO A 67 -22.67 8.89 -20.07
C PRO A 67 -22.67 7.64 -20.93
N ILE A 68 -21.51 7.07 -21.25
CA ILE A 68 -21.42 5.84 -22.05
C ILE A 68 -22.09 4.67 -21.31
N ALA A 69 -21.81 4.53 -20.01
CA ALA A 69 -22.42 3.50 -19.19
C ALA A 69 -23.95 3.69 -19.11
N GLY A 70 -24.42 4.94 -18.98
CA GLY A 70 -25.86 5.26 -19.00
C GLY A 70 -26.55 4.90 -20.32
N LEU A 71 -25.89 5.11 -21.46
CA LEU A 71 -26.40 4.68 -22.77
C LEU A 71 -26.50 3.15 -22.85
N VAL A 72 -25.44 2.43 -22.48
CA VAL A 72 -25.43 0.97 -22.48
C VAL A 72 -26.52 0.42 -21.55
N LEU A 73 -26.66 0.99 -20.36
CA LEU A 73 -27.70 0.61 -19.41
C LEU A 73 -29.10 0.80 -20.00
N THR A 74 -29.32 1.92 -20.69
CA THR A 74 -30.60 2.20 -21.35
C THR A 74 -30.92 1.16 -22.41
N PHE A 75 -29.93 0.76 -23.22
CA PHE A 75 -30.08 -0.31 -24.20
C PHE A 75 -30.42 -1.65 -23.54
N VAL A 76 -29.68 -2.04 -22.51
CA VAL A 76 -29.89 -3.32 -21.80
C VAL A 76 -31.26 -3.34 -21.11
N ALA A 77 -31.64 -2.27 -20.42
CA ALA A 77 -32.93 -2.17 -19.74
C ALA A 77 -34.10 -2.21 -20.72
N THR A 78 -33.96 -1.56 -21.89
CA THR A 78 -34.99 -1.57 -22.95
C THR A 78 -35.11 -2.96 -23.59
N TYR A 79 -33.97 -3.62 -23.85
CA TYR A 79 -33.97 -4.98 -24.38
C TYR A 79 -34.65 -5.96 -23.41
N GLU A 80 -34.29 -5.92 -22.12
CA GLU A 80 -34.89 -6.77 -21.09
C GLU A 80 -36.40 -6.50 -20.94
N LEU A 81 -36.83 -5.24 -21.05
CA LEU A 81 -38.25 -4.88 -21.02
C LEU A 81 -39.01 -5.47 -22.22
N ILE A 82 -38.47 -5.31 -23.44
CA ILE A 82 -39.09 -5.86 -24.65
C ILE A 82 -39.17 -7.38 -24.56
N GLN A 83 -38.13 -8.05 -24.07
CA GLN A 83 -38.10 -9.50 -23.93
C GLN A 83 -39.21 -10.00 -22.98
N MET A 84 -39.37 -9.36 -21.81
CA MET A 84 -40.46 -9.71 -20.89
C MET A 84 -41.85 -9.49 -21.50
N LEU A 85 -42.02 -8.47 -22.34
CA LEU A 85 -43.28 -8.20 -23.05
C LEU A 85 -43.55 -9.22 -24.16
N LEU A 86 -42.51 -9.63 -24.91
CA LEU A 86 -42.61 -10.61 -26.00
C LEU A 86 -42.86 -12.03 -25.50
N GLU A 87 -42.18 -12.45 -24.43
CA GLU A 87 -42.35 -13.78 -23.82
C GLU A 87 -43.74 -13.96 -23.18
N LYS A 88 -44.38 -12.86 -22.73
CA LYS A 88 -45.73 -12.88 -22.12
C LYS A 88 -46.85 -12.40 -23.04
N ASN A 89 -46.65 -12.41 -24.36
CA ASN A 89 -47.67 -12.08 -25.36
C ASN A 89 -48.73 -13.21 -25.52
N ASN A 90 -49.43 -13.54 -24.42
CA ASN A 90 -50.67 -14.32 -24.45
C ASN A 90 -51.70 -13.94 -23.35
N MET A 91 -51.65 -12.71 -22.82
CA MET A 91 -52.72 -12.12 -21.97
C MET A 91 -53.23 -12.96 -20.78
N HIS A 92 -52.47 -13.95 -20.27
CA HIS A 92 -52.94 -14.80 -19.17
C HIS A 92 -52.26 -14.59 -17.82
N GLU A 93 -51.38 -13.60 -17.66
CA GLU A 93 -51.01 -13.02 -16.34
C GLU A 93 -49.84 -12.06 -16.57
N PHE A 94 -50.14 -10.76 -16.63
CA PHE A 94 -49.13 -9.72 -16.56
C PHE A 94 -48.55 -9.77 -15.14
N ASP A 95 -47.48 -10.54 -14.97
CA ASP A 95 -46.89 -10.82 -13.67
C ASP A 95 -46.20 -9.56 -13.13
N VAL A 96 -46.98 -8.81 -12.34
CA VAL A 96 -46.59 -7.57 -11.68
C VAL A 96 -45.27 -7.75 -10.90
N ALA A 97 -45.00 -8.95 -10.37
CA ALA A 97 -43.75 -9.24 -9.66
C ALA A 97 -42.50 -9.15 -10.56
N ASN A 98 -42.59 -9.54 -11.84
CA ASN A 98 -41.46 -9.45 -12.77
C ASN A 98 -41.15 -8.00 -13.17
N ILE A 99 -42.19 -7.16 -13.33
CA ILE A 99 -42.00 -5.73 -13.57
C ILE A 99 -41.38 -5.05 -12.35
N TYR A 100 -41.82 -5.38 -11.14
CA TYR A 100 -41.19 -4.86 -9.93
C TYR A 100 -39.72 -5.27 -9.80
N LYS A 101 -39.38 -6.52 -10.10
CA LYS A 101 -37.97 -6.99 -10.12
C LYS A 101 -37.13 -6.24 -11.16
N TRP A 102 -37.67 -6.01 -12.35
CA TRP A 102 -36.99 -5.24 -13.38
C TRP A 102 -36.78 -3.78 -12.97
N MET A 103 -37.84 -3.10 -12.49
CA MET A 103 -37.75 -1.73 -11.97
C MET A 103 -36.70 -1.61 -10.87
N PHE A 104 -36.67 -2.56 -9.94
CA PHE A 104 -35.67 -2.61 -8.87
C PHE A 104 -34.26 -2.82 -9.40
N LYS A 105 -34.07 -3.79 -10.31
CA LYS A 105 -32.77 -4.06 -10.94
C LYS A 105 -32.24 -2.82 -11.67
N THR A 106 -33.08 -2.14 -12.45
CA THR A 106 -32.70 -0.90 -13.15
C THR A 106 -32.38 0.22 -12.16
N ALA A 107 -33.18 0.40 -11.10
CA ALA A 107 -32.90 1.40 -10.07
C ALA A 107 -31.58 1.14 -9.33
N CYS A 108 -31.29 -0.11 -8.96
CA CYS A 108 -30.00 -0.49 -8.36
C CYS A 108 -28.84 -0.26 -9.31
N ALA A 109 -29.01 -0.57 -10.61
CA ALA A 109 -27.97 -0.35 -11.60
C ALA A 109 -27.67 1.15 -11.80
N ILE A 110 -28.70 2.00 -11.85
CA ILE A 110 -28.54 3.46 -11.89
C ILE A 110 -27.83 3.96 -10.64
N PHE A 111 -28.21 3.46 -9.46
CA PHE A 111 -27.62 3.86 -8.18
C PHE A 111 -26.12 3.54 -8.14
N ILE A 112 -25.72 2.32 -8.49
CA ILE A 112 -24.31 1.92 -8.50
C ILE A 112 -23.54 2.74 -9.54
N LEU A 113 -24.09 2.89 -10.75
CA LEU A 113 -23.46 3.62 -11.84
C LEU A 113 -23.23 5.09 -11.47
N SER A 114 -24.22 5.74 -10.87
CA SER A 114 -24.15 7.16 -10.44
C SER A 114 -23.12 7.40 -9.32
N ASN A 115 -22.84 6.38 -8.50
CA ASN A 115 -21.91 6.47 -7.38
C ASN A 115 -20.57 5.74 -7.65
N THR A 116 -20.26 5.41 -8.90
CA THR A 116 -19.07 4.60 -9.24
C THR A 116 -17.77 5.20 -8.69
N PHE A 117 -17.60 6.51 -8.84
CA PHE A 117 -16.40 7.19 -8.36
C PHE A 117 -16.31 7.22 -6.83
N ASP A 118 -17.44 7.46 -6.16
CA ASP A 118 -17.51 7.46 -4.70
C ASP A 118 -17.25 6.06 -4.11
N ILE A 119 -17.70 5.00 -4.79
CA ILE A 119 -17.39 3.61 -4.41
C ILE A 119 -15.89 3.34 -4.52
N VAL A 120 -15.24 3.78 -5.59
CA VAL A 120 -13.79 3.64 -5.75
C VAL A 120 -13.05 4.38 -4.63
N MET A 121 -13.50 5.59 -4.29
CA MET A 121 -12.92 6.33 -3.15
C MET A 121 -13.12 5.62 -1.83
N ALA A 122 -14.30 5.03 -1.58
CA ALA A 122 -14.54 4.24 -0.37
C ALA A 122 -13.63 3.00 -0.28
N VAL A 123 -13.28 2.37 -1.41
CA VAL A 123 -12.30 1.28 -1.43
C VAL A 123 -10.91 1.79 -1.01
N PHE A 124 -10.49 2.95 -1.50
CA PHE A 124 -9.23 3.57 -1.07
C PHE A 124 -9.23 3.86 0.44
N ASP A 125 -10.32 4.37 1.00
CA ASP A 125 -10.43 4.65 2.44
C ASP A 125 -10.27 3.37 3.29
N VAL A 126 -10.89 2.26 2.86
CA VAL A 126 -10.72 0.95 3.50
C VAL A 126 -9.27 0.47 3.36
N SER A 127 -8.67 0.61 2.17
CA SER A 127 -7.27 0.27 1.95
C SER A 127 -6.33 1.07 2.84
N GLN A 128 -6.59 2.35 3.11
CA GLN A 128 -5.79 3.16 4.01
C GLN A 128 -5.78 2.63 5.44
N THR A 129 -6.90 2.09 5.90
CA THR A 129 -6.97 1.46 7.23
C THR A 129 -6.06 0.23 7.31
N VAL A 130 -6.05 -0.60 6.26
CA VAL A 130 -5.18 -1.78 6.16
C VAL A 130 -3.71 -1.36 6.04
N ILE A 131 -3.42 -0.31 5.27
CA ILE A 131 -2.07 0.22 5.08
C ILE A 131 -1.55 0.85 6.37
N ALA A 132 -2.37 1.55 7.14
CA ALA A 132 -1.97 2.09 8.44
C ALA A 132 -1.60 0.98 9.43
N GLN A 133 -2.35 -0.12 9.43
CA GLN A 133 -2.03 -1.30 10.24
C GLN A 133 -0.74 -1.98 9.76
N ALA A 134 -0.58 -2.15 8.45
CA ALA A 134 0.63 -2.72 7.86
C ALA A 134 1.86 -1.82 8.09
N GLY A 135 1.70 -0.50 8.00
CA GLY A 135 2.74 0.49 8.28
C GLY A 135 3.20 0.43 9.73
N GLY A 136 2.26 0.28 10.68
CA GLY A 136 2.62 0.05 12.09
C GLY A 136 3.38 -1.26 12.32
N LEU A 137 3.04 -2.34 11.60
CA LEU A 137 3.76 -3.61 11.67
C LEU A 137 5.13 -3.55 11.00
N ILE A 138 5.23 -2.90 9.84
CA ILE A 138 6.49 -2.74 9.10
C ILE A 138 7.43 -1.85 9.91
N GLN A 139 6.94 -0.73 10.45
CA GLN A 139 7.73 0.13 11.32
C GLN A 139 8.16 -0.62 12.57
N GLY A 140 7.24 -1.32 13.25
CA GLY A 140 7.59 -2.14 14.42
C GLY A 140 8.51 -3.34 14.14
N SER A 141 8.58 -3.84 12.91
CA SER A 141 9.50 -4.93 12.51
C SER A 141 10.82 -4.43 11.93
N THR A 142 10.86 -3.16 11.49
CA THR A 142 12.07 -2.49 10.98
C THR A 142 12.73 -1.64 12.09
N ASP A 143 12.05 -1.46 13.22
CA ASP A 143 12.56 -0.71 14.36
C ASP A 143 13.76 -1.46 14.95
N ILE A 144 14.96 -0.92 14.72
CA ILE A 144 16.18 -1.44 15.30
C ILE A 144 16.25 -0.94 16.73
N THR A 145 16.05 -1.85 17.68
CA THR A 145 16.06 -1.52 19.11
C THR A 145 17.50 -1.33 19.62
N PRO A 146 17.70 -0.53 20.69
CA PRO A 146 19.00 -0.41 21.35
C PRO A 146 19.59 -1.76 21.75
N ASP A 147 18.75 -2.72 22.16
CA ASP A 147 19.18 -4.07 22.54
C ASP A 147 19.78 -4.84 21.35
N MET A 148 19.26 -4.64 20.13
CA MET A 148 19.83 -5.24 18.91
C MET A 148 21.17 -4.61 18.52
N ILE A 149 21.34 -3.31 18.76
CA ILE A 149 22.61 -2.59 18.58
C ILE A 149 23.64 -3.13 19.59
N THR A 150 23.25 -3.32 20.85
CA THR A 150 24.12 -3.91 21.87
C THR A 150 24.49 -5.37 21.58
N GLU A 151 23.57 -6.16 21.02
CA GLU A 151 23.87 -7.54 20.58
C GLU A 151 24.84 -7.56 19.38
N LEU A 152 24.70 -6.62 18.45
CA LEU A 152 25.64 -6.43 17.34
C LEU A 152 27.03 -6.04 17.84
N GLU A 153 27.11 -5.08 18.77
CA GLU A 153 28.37 -4.68 19.42
C GLU A 153 29.03 -5.87 20.11
N THR A 154 28.28 -6.63 20.91
CA THR A 154 28.76 -7.85 21.59
C THR A 154 29.27 -8.91 20.59
N THR A 155 28.60 -9.03 19.44
CA THR A 155 29.03 -9.96 18.38
C THR A 155 30.33 -9.50 17.73
N LEU A 156 30.47 -8.20 17.46
CA LEU A 156 31.68 -7.60 16.88
C LEU A 156 32.87 -7.67 17.85
N GLU A 157 32.65 -7.48 19.15
CA GLU A 157 33.66 -7.66 20.21
C GLU A 157 34.18 -9.11 20.27
N GLY A 158 33.31 -10.09 19.97
CA GLY A 158 33.67 -11.50 19.89
C GLY A 158 34.45 -11.90 18.64
N MET A 159 34.61 -11.02 17.65
CA MET A 159 35.28 -11.32 16.39
C MET A 159 36.78 -11.04 16.42
N ASP A 160 37.53 -11.80 15.62
CA ASP A 160 38.95 -11.55 15.39
C ASP A 160 39.20 -10.32 14.52
N LEU A 161 40.42 -9.78 14.60
CA LEU A 161 40.83 -8.55 13.90
C LEU A 161 40.66 -8.64 12.37
N GLY A 162 40.96 -9.81 11.78
CA GLY A 162 40.86 -10.04 10.34
C GLY A 162 39.43 -9.95 9.80
N PRO A 163 38.46 -10.66 10.39
CA PRO A 163 37.05 -10.51 10.08
C PRO A 163 36.51 -9.08 10.28
N LEU A 164 36.91 -8.37 11.35
CA LEU A 164 36.52 -6.98 11.59
C LEU A 164 37.02 -6.04 10.49
N LEU A 165 38.28 -6.18 10.04
CA LEU A 165 38.81 -5.42 8.90
C LEU A 165 38.00 -5.68 7.62
N GLY A 166 37.61 -6.93 7.38
CA GLY A 166 36.81 -7.32 6.22
C GLY A 166 35.41 -6.72 6.25
N LEU A 167 34.74 -6.74 7.41
CA LEU A 167 33.43 -6.12 7.61
C LEU A 167 33.51 -4.59 7.47
N TRP A 168 34.53 -3.96 8.06
CA TRP A 168 34.72 -2.51 7.95
C TRP A 168 34.83 -2.06 6.48
N LEU A 169 35.63 -2.76 5.67
CA LEU A 169 35.78 -2.51 4.23
C LEU A 169 34.51 -2.79 3.41
N GLN A 170 33.60 -3.63 3.92
CA GLN A 170 32.30 -3.89 3.28
C GLN A 170 31.23 -2.88 3.70
N SER A 171 31.31 -2.39 4.94
CA SER A 171 30.38 -1.40 5.48
C SER A 171 30.66 0.02 4.98
N SER A 172 31.91 0.31 4.59
CA SER A 172 32.36 1.62 4.08
C SER A 172 31.89 1.95 2.66
#